data_AF-A0A3D2ST06-F1
#
_entry.id   AF-A0A3D2ST06-F1
#
_cell.length_a   1.000
_cell.length_b   1.000
_cell.length_c   1.000
_cell.angle_alpha   90.00
_cell.angle_beta   90.00
_cell.angle_gamma   90.00
#
_symmetry.space_group_name_H-M   'P 1'
#
loop_
_entity.id
_entity.type
_entity.pdbx_description
1 polymer ?
#
loop_
_entity_poly.entity_id
_entity_poly.type
_entity_poly.pdbx_seq_one_letter_code
_entity_poly.pdbx_strand_id
1 'polypeptide(L)'
;MREIAHVETLPFEKQLILILQTMYAQQFAKHFHDKPMELVETIIRGALVGVDQEGFSNGIARLLSGQSKFMPQIQEFKSWCVSGTWTAVEAWYHVCEWSKNSDHKITVMAKQCWDEIYHIVVEGSMREAKSQFINLYEERLTRANLQGVRQEIHTPPVAIPVKTFHMPYKADNKNLDQEKLATMKSLAQQYQSKGMSVVAAFNQASIDLTGKSMMGGGA
;
A
#
# COMPACT_ATOMS: atom_id res chain seq x y z
N MET A 1 -33.10 -22.68 -25.41
CA MET A 1 -32.55 -21.63 -24.51
C MET A 1 -33.08 -21.75 -23.07
N ARG A 2 -33.21 -22.96 -22.50
CA ARG A 2 -33.65 -23.14 -21.09
C ARG A 2 -32.56 -23.69 -20.17
N GLU A 3 -31.47 -24.26 -20.71
CA GLU A 3 -30.41 -24.89 -19.90
C GLU A 3 -29.35 -23.92 -19.36
N ILE A 4 -29.17 -22.75 -19.98
CA ILE A 4 -28.12 -21.79 -19.57
C ILE A 4 -28.51 -21.06 -18.27
N ALA A 5 -29.80 -20.88 -18.01
CA ALA A 5 -30.31 -20.15 -16.84
C ALA A 5 -30.27 -20.95 -15.52
N HIS A 6 -30.00 -22.26 -15.56
CA HIS A 6 -29.95 -23.10 -14.34
C HIS A 6 -28.55 -23.22 -13.72
N VAL A 7 -27.50 -22.82 -14.43
CA VAL A 7 -26.13 -22.96 -13.95
C VAL A 7 -25.79 -21.92 -12.87
N GLU A 8 -26.35 -20.72 -12.94
CA GLU A 8 -26.07 -19.62 -11.98
C GLU A 8 -26.65 -19.84 -10.58
N THR A 9 -27.58 -20.77 -10.39
CA THR A 9 -28.21 -21.07 -9.08
C THR A 9 -27.65 -22.31 -8.39
N LEU A 10 -26.71 -23.02 -9.01
CA LEU A 10 -26.13 -24.23 -8.43
C LEU A 10 -25.04 -23.88 -7.39
N PRO A 11 -24.92 -24.63 -6.28
CA PRO A 11 -23.76 -24.53 -5.39
C PRO A 11 -22.44 -24.75 -6.13
N PHE A 12 -21.36 -24.12 -5.67
CA PHE A 12 -20.03 -24.18 -6.31
C PHE A 12 -19.55 -25.59 -6.58
N GLU A 13 -19.74 -26.51 -5.65
CA GLU A 13 -19.35 -27.90 -5.80
C GLU A 13 -20.06 -28.59 -6.98
N LYS A 14 -21.35 -28.30 -7.17
CA LYS A 14 -22.14 -28.88 -8.26
C LYS A 14 -21.78 -28.28 -9.60
N GLN A 15 -21.54 -26.96 -9.65
CA GLN A 15 -21.04 -26.29 -10.85
C GLN A 15 -19.69 -26.86 -11.28
N LEU A 16 -18.74 -27.00 -10.34
CA LEU A 16 -17.41 -27.52 -10.63
C LEU A 16 -17.48 -28.97 -11.12
N ILE A 17 -18.24 -29.84 -10.44
CA ILE A 17 -18.42 -31.24 -10.86
C ILE A 17 -18.95 -31.31 -12.29
N LEU A 18 -19.99 -30.55 -12.63
CA LEU A 18 -20.59 -30.55 -13.95
C LEU A 18 -19.58 -30.15 -15.04
N ILE A 19 -18.78 -29.12 -14.77
CA ILE A 19 -17.75 -28.64 -15.72
C ILE A 19 -16.64 -29.68 -15.87
N LEU A 20 -16.18 -30.29 -14.78
CA LEU A 20 -15.15 -31.34 -14.84
C LEU A 20 -15.66 -32.59 -15.59
N GLN A 21 -16.91 -32.99 -15.39
CA GLN A 21 -17.55 -34.07 -16.14
C GLN A 21 -17.62 -33.76 -17.64
N THR A 22 -17.92 -32.51 -17.99
CA THR A 22 -18.08 -32.10 -19.38
C THR A 22 -16.73 -31.99 -20.11
N MET A 23 -15.74 -31.32 -19.50
CA MET A 23 -14.46 -31.04 -20.15
C MET A 23 -13.45 -32.19 -20.03
N TYR A 24 -13.52 -32.97 -18.95
CA TYR A 24 -12.52 -33.99 -18.61
C TYR A 24 -13.16 -35.37 -18.40
N ALA A 25 -14.24 -35.68 -19.13
CA ALA A 25 -15.07 -36.89 -18.95
C ALA A 25 -14.29 -38.18 -18.65
N GLN A 26 -13.27 -38.51 -19.47
CA GLN A 26 -12.47 -39.72 -19.28
C GLN A 26 -11.65 -39.71 -17.97
N GLN A 27 -11.04 -38.57 -17.64
CA GLN A 27 -10.24 -38.41 -16.43
C GLN A 27 -11.14 -38.40 -15.20
N PHE A 28 -12.26 -37.67 -15.27
CA PHE A 28 -13.26 -37.62 -14.20
C PHE A 28 -13.79 -39.03 -13.89
N ALA A 29 -14.22 -39.78 -14.91
CA ALA A 29 -14.68 -41.15 -14.72
C ALA A 29 -13.61 -42.04 -14.09
N LYS A 30 -12.35 -41.92 -14.50
CA LYS A 30 -11.24 -42.69 -13.92
C LYS A 30 -10.95 -42.33 -12.47
N HIS A 31 -11.00 -41.05 -12.11
CA HIS A 31 -10.67 -40.56 -10.76
C HIS A 31 -11.79 -40.82 -9.74
N PHE A 32 -13.04 -40.89 -10.19
CA PHE A 32 -14.22 -40.94 -9.31
C PHE A 32 -15.11 -42.19 -9.52
N HIS A 33 -14.69 -43.18 -10.33
CA HIS A 33 -15.50 -44.36 -10.72
C HIS A 33 -16.27 -45.02 -9.57
N ASP A 34 -15.59 -45.28 -8.44
CA ASP A 34 -16.15 -46.00 -7.29
C ASP A 34 -16.55 -45.08 -6.13
N LYS A 35 -16.57 -43.76 -6.34
CA LYS A 35 -16.84 -42.79 -5.28
C LYS A 35 -18.30 -42.32 -5.37
N PRO A 36 -19.09 -42.40 -4.27
CA PRO A 36 -20.43 -41.86 -4.29
C PRO A 36 -20.37 -40.35 -4.51
N MET A 37 -21.25 -39.83 -5.38
CA MET A 37 -21.22 -38.41 -5.77
C MET A 37 -21.41 -37.47 -4.58
N GLU A 38 -22.21 -37.87 -3.57
CA GLU A 38 -22.39 -37.10 -2.34
C GLU A 38 -21.08 -36.90 -1.56
N LEU A 39 -20.18 -37.89 -1.56
CA LEU A 39 -18.87 -37.76 -0.94
C LEU A 39 -17.98 -36.79 -1.74
N VAL A 40 -18.04 -36.86 -3.08
CA VAL A 40 -17.31 -35.94 -3.95
C VAL A 40 -17.77 -34.50 -3.75
N GLU A 41 -19.08 -34.27 -3.72
CA GLU A 41 -19.69 -32.96 -3.41
C GLU A 41 -19.23 -32.43 -2.05
N THR A 42 -19.26 -33.28 -1.01
CA THR A 42 -18.83 -32.90 0.35
C THR A 42 -17.37 -32.51 0.41
N ILE A 43 -16.49 -33.27 -0.25
CA ILE A 43 -15.04 -32.99 -0.30
C ILE A 43 -14.77 -31.68 -1.05
N ILE A 44 -15.42 -31.47 -2.20
CA ILE A 44 -15.25 -30.24 -2.97
C ILE A 44 -15.76 -29.04 -2.20
N ARG A 45 -16.93 -29.14 -1.55
CA ARG A 45 -17.46 -28.09 -0.68
C ARG A 45 -16.47 -27.73 0.42
N GLY A 46 -15.91 -28.73 1.10
CA GLY A 46 -14.89 -28.53 2.15
C GLY A 46 -13.61 -27.89 1.61
N ALA A 47 -13.17 -28.30 0.41
CA ALA A 47 -12.00 -27.71 -0.22
C ALA A 47 -12.24 -26.25 -0.62
N LEU A 48 -13.43 -25.90 -1.10
CA LEU A 48 -13.79 -24.55 -1.52
C LEU A 48 -14.19 -23.61 -0.37
N VAL A 49 -14.05 -24.03 0.89
CA VAL A 49 -14.24 -23.13 2.05
C VAL A 49 -13.33 -21.91 1.91
N GLY A 50 -13.94 -20.73 2.04
CA GLY A 50 -13.28 -19.42 1.90
C GLY A 50 -13.27 -18.85 0.49
N VAL A 51 -13.69 -19.61 -0.53
CA VAL A 51 -13.86 -19.11 -1.89
C VAL A 51 -15.19 -18.36 -1.99
N ASP A 52 -15.16 -17.15 -2.55
CA ASP A 52 -16.37 -16.38 -2.86
C ASP A 52 -16.78 -16.49 -4.33
N GLN A 53 -17.89 -15.85 -4.70
CA GLN A 53 -18.46 -15.91 -6.05
C GLN A 53 -17.52 -15.39 -7.15
N GLU A 54 -16.77 -14.33 -6.87
CA GLU A 54 -15.85 -13.74 -7.83
C GLU A 54 -14.65 -14.67 -8.04
N GLY A 55 -14.11 -15.20 -6.93
CA GLY A 55 -12.99 -16.12 -6.95
C GLY A 55 -13.37 -17.39 -7.69
N PHE A 56 -14.53 -17.96 -7.37
CA PHE A 56 -15.06 -19.12 -8.09
C PHE A 56 -15.21 -18.85 -9.59
N SER A 57 -15.77 -17.70 -9.97
CA SER A 57 -15.89 -17.28 -11.38
C SER A 57 -14.53 -17.19 -12.08
N ASN A 58 -13.50 -16.65 -11.41
CA ASN A 58 -12.13 -16.59 -11.94
C ASN A 58 -11.53 -17.98 -12.15
N GLY A 59 -11.72 -18.88 -11.18
CA GLY A 59 -11.30 -20.27 -11.27
C GLY A 59 -11.95 -20.99 -12.45
N ILE A 60 -13.26 -20.80 -12.63
CA ILE A 60 -14.00 -21.34 -13.78
C ILE A 60 -13.52 -20.74 -15.10
N ALA A 61 -13.32 -19.42 -15.20
CA ALA A 61 -12.84 -18.78 -16.42
C ALA A 61 -11.48 -19.35 -16.86
N ARG A 62 -10.58 -19.59 -15.90
CA ARG A 62 -9.28 -20.22 -16.17
C ARG A 62 -9.41 -21.70 -16.56
N LEU A 63 -10.32 -22.44 -15.93
CA LEU A 63 -10.61 -23.82 -16.29
C LEU A 63 -11.11 -23.92 -17.74
N LEU A 64 -12.03 -23.03 -18.12
CA LEU A 64 -12.63 -22.97 -19.45
C LEU A 64 -11.67 -22.44 -20.53
N SER A 65 -10.63 -21.69 -20.17
CA SER A 65 -9.66 -21.16 -21.13
C SER A 65 -8.76 -22.24 -21.75
N GLY A 66 -8.87 -23.51 -21.30
CA GLY A 66 -8.19 -24.65 -21.92
C GLY A 66 -6.67 -24.65 -21.76
N GLN A 67 -6.13 -23.88 -20.81
CA GLN A 67 -4.68 -23.83 -20.57
C GLN A 67 -4.11 -25.15 -20.02
N SER A 68 -4.94 -25.98 -19.37
CA SER A 68 -4.54 -27.29 -18.85
C SER A 68 -5.10 -28.43 -19.71
N LYS A 69 -4.19 -29.27 -20.22
CA LYS A 69 -4.51 -30.53 -20.92
C LYS A 69 -5.08 -31.61 -19.99
N PHE A 70 -4.83 -31.47 -18.69
CA PHE A 70 -5.22 -32.43 -17.67
C PHE A 70 -6.25 -31.83 -16.71
N MET A 71 -7.11 -32.69 -16.16
CA MET A 71 -8.06 -32.29 -15.15
C MET A 71 -7.29 -31.78 -13.92
N PRO A 72 -7.53 -30.54 -13.47
CA PRO A 72 -6.83 -30.03 -12.30
C PRO A 72 -7.25 -30.80 -11.04
N GLN A 73 -6.34 -30.82 -10.07
CA GLN A 73 -6.73 -31.26 -8.73
C GLN A 73 -7.62 -30.21 -8.06
N ILE A 74 -8.46 -30.61 -7.11
CA ILE A 74 -9.36 -29.67 -6.42
C ILE A 74 -8.57 -28.55 -5.71
N GLN A 75 -7.40 -28.85 -5.13
CA GLN A 75 -6.53 -27.85 -4.50
C GLN A 75 -5.92 -26.88 -5.52
N GLU A 76 -5.56 -27.40 -6.70
CA GLU A 76 -5.06 -26.58 -7.81
C GLU A 76 -6.15 -25.64 -8.31
N PHE A 77 -7.37 -26.14 -8.51
CA PHE A 77 -8.52 -25.31 -8.85
C PHE A 77 -8.78 -24.23 -7.79
N LYS A 78 -8.74 -24.59 -6.49
CA LYS A 78 -8.88 -23.62 -5.40
C LYS A 78 -7.85 -22.50 -5.49
N SER A 79 -6.60 -22.80 -5.87
CA SER A 79 -5.55 -21.79 -6.03
C SER A 79 -5.84 -20.77 -7.15
N TRP A 80 -6.72 -21.10 -8.09
CA TRP A 80 -7.17 -20.19 -9.13
C TRP A 80 -8.36 -19.34 -8.70
N CYS A 81 -9.04 -19.73 -7.61
CA CYS A 81 -10.24 -19.07 -7.15
C CYS A 81 -9.97 -17.83 -6.29
N VAL A 82 -8.93 -17.08 -6.62
CA VAL A 82 -8.56 -15.85 -5.90
C VAL A 82 -9.46 -14.72 -6.42
N SER A 83 -10.21 -14.09 -5.53
CA SER A 83 -11.06 -12.93 -5.78
C SER A 83 -10.40 -11.63 -5.38
N GLY A 84 -10.72 -10.54 -6.09
CA GLY A 84 -10.64 -9.19 -5.53
C GLY A 84 -9.24 -8.67 -5.18
N THR A 85 -8.15 -9.21 -5.72
CA THR A 85 -6.82 -8.69 -5.45
C THR A 85 -6.00 -8.56 -6.72
N TRP A 86 -5.41 -7.38 -6.88
CA TRP A 86 -4.39 -7.14 -7.88
C TRP A 86 -3.31 -8.22 -7.82
N THR A 87 -2.90 -8.70 -8.98
CA THR A 87 -1.62 -9.41 -9.11
C THR A 87 -0.49 -8.52 -8.60
N ALA A 88 0.63 -9.10 -8.20
CA ALA A 88 1.79 -8.32 -7.74
C ALA A 88 2.28 -7.30 -8.80
N VAL A 89 2.09 -7.62 -10.09
CA VAL A 89 2.41 -6.73 -11.21
C VAL A 89 1.43 -5.57 -11.31
N GLU A 90 0.13 -5.82 -11.16
CA GLU A 90 -0.89 -4.76 -11.11
C GLU A 90 -0.69 -3.87 -9.89
N ALA A 91 -0.42 -4.46 -8.72
CA ALA A 91 -0.15 -3.73 -7.50
C ALA A 91 1.08 -2.81 -7.64
N TRP A 92 2.14 -3.29 -8.29
CA TRP A 92 3.31 -2.48 -8.62
C TRP A 92 2.93 -1.28 -9.50
N TYR A 93 2.13 -1.50 -10.54
CA TYR A 93 1.66 -0.43 -11.41
C TYR A 93 0.84 0.61 -10.65
N HIS A 94 -0.14 0.17 -9.86
CA HIS A 94 -0.99 1.06 -9.07
C HIS A 94 -0.20 1.87 -8.04
N VAL A 95 0.80 1.28 -7.40
CA VAL A 95 1.67 1.98 -6.47
C VAL A 95 2.57 2.98 -7.19
N CYS A 96 3.08 2.66 -8.37
CA CYS A 96 3.83 3.61 -9.19
C CYS A 96 2.96 4.82 -9.57
N GLU A 97 1.71 4.60 -9.98
CA GLU A 97 0.78 5.69 -10.28
C GLU A 97 0.42 6.51 -9.04
N TRP A 98 0.23 5.86 -7.89
CA TRP A 98 0.03 6.54 -6.60
C TRP A 98 1.22 7.37 -6.16
N SER A 99 2.45 6.90 -6.42
CA SER A 99 3.66 7.66 -6.10
C SER A 99 3.78 8.96 -6.89
N LYS A 100 3.17 9.03 -8.08
CA LYS A 100 3.08 10.26 -8.90
C LYS A 100 1.89 11.12 -8.49
N ASN A 101 0.76 10.49 -8.16
CA ASN A 101 -0.48 11.16 -7.78
C ASN A 101 -1.09 10.46 -6.56
N SER A 102 -1.03 11.12 -5.39
CA SER A 102 -1.52 10.59 -4.12
C SER A 102 -3.03 10.31 -4.10
N ASP A 103 -3.80 10.82 -5.06
CA ASP A 103 -5.24 10.58 -5.18
C ASP A 103 -5.57 9.21 -5.80
N HIS A 104 -4.59 8.54 -6.41
CA HIS A 104 -4.78 7.21 -6.99
C HIS A 104 -5.03 6.18 -5.89
N LYS A 105 -6.10 5.40 -6.01
CA LYS A 105 -6.41 4.41 -4.97
C LYS A 105 -5.42 3.26 -5.04
N ILE A 106 -4.93 2.83 -3.88
CA ILE A 106 -4.10 1.63 -3.68
C ILE A 106 -4.63 0.80 -2.51
N THR A 107 -4.22 -0.45 -2.40
CA THR A 107 -4.57 -1.29 -1.23
C THR A 107 -3.59 -1.07 -0.09
N VAL A 108 -4.01 -1.35 1.15
CA VAL A 108 -3.16 -1.25 2.35
C VAL A 108 -1.92 -2.12 2.19
N MET A 109 -2.09 -3.34 1.67
CA MET A 109 -0.97 -4.26 1.40
C MET A 109 0.02 -3.67 0.39
N ALA A 110 -0.47 -3.08 -0.70
CA ALA A 110 0.38 -2.47 -1.71
C ALA A 110 1.16 -1.27 -1.13
N LYS A 111 0.51 -0.45 -0.30
CA LYS A 111 1.17 0.67 0.40
C LYS A 111 2.26 0.19 1.36
N GLN A 112 2.00 -0.85 2.15
CA GLN A 112 3.00 -1.39 3.07
C GLN A 112 4.22 -1.95 2.32
N CYS A 113 4.00 -2.73 1.24
CA CYS A 113 5.10 -3.21 0.41
C CYS A 113 5.91 -2.06 -0.21
N TRP A 114 5.23 -0.99 -0.64
CA TRP A 114 5.90 0.20 -1.16
C TRP A 114 6.77 0.89 -0.12
N ASP A 115 6.26 1.08 1.10
CA ASP A 115 6.98 1.78 2.16
C ASP A 115 8.29 1.06 2.54
N GLU A 116 8.29 -0.27 2.51
CA GLU A 116 9.47 -1.07 2.80
C GLU A 116 10.54 -0.95 1.72
N ILE A 117 10.15 -0.90 0.45
CA ILE A 117 11.09 -0.85 -0.69
C ILE A 117 11.36 0.58 -1.18
N TYR A 118 10.72 1.60 -0.58
CA TYR A 118 10.84 3.00 -1.01
C TYR A 118 12.29 3.50 -0.99
N HIS A 119 13.09 3.06 -0.02
CA HIS A 119 14.51 3.41 0.06
C HIS A 119 15.30 2.98 -1.18
N ILE A 120 15.02 1.79 -1.72
CA ILE A 120 15.64 1.25 -2.94
C ILE A 120 15.24 2.07 -4.18
N VAL A 121 13.99 2.57 -4.21
CA VAL A 121 13.50 3.45 -5.28
C VAL A 121 14.24 4.78 -5.26
N VAL A 122 14.45 5.36 -4.08
CA VAL A 122 15.18 6.63 -3.91
C VAL A 122 16.65 6.52 -4.31
N GLU A 123 17.27 5.35 -4.09
CA GLU A 123 18.64 5.04 -4.54
C GLU A 123 18.76 4.87 -6.07
N GLY A 124 17.64 4.84 -6.80
CA GLY A 124 17.60 4.75 -8.27
C GLY A 124 17.56 3.33 -8.83
N SER A 125 17.52 2.30 -7.98
CA SER A 125 17.52 0.89 -8.36
C SER A 125 16.11 0.36 -8.66
N MET A 126 15.43 0.93 -9.66
CA MET A 126 14.00 0.65 -9.93
C MET A 126 13.71 -0.82 -10.29
N ARG A 127 14.66 -1.52 -10.94
CA ARG A 127 14.51 -2.95 -11.29
C ARG A 127 14.54 -3.83 -10.04
N GLU A 128 15.42 -3.52 -9.10
CA GLU A 128 15.54 -4.23 -7.83
C GLU A 128 14.33 -3.95 -6.94
N ALA A 129 13.93 -2.68 -6.83
CA ALA A 129 12.72 -2.28 -6.10
C ALA A 129 11.48 -3.03 -6.62
N LYS A 130 11.30 -3.12 -7.94
CA LYS A 130 10.20 -3.90 -8.53
C LYS A 130 10.26 -5.37 -8.14
N SER A 131 11.45 -5.99 -8.22
CA SER A 131 11.63 -7.41 -7.88
C SER A 131 11.30 -7.67 -6.41
N GLN A 132 11.80 -6.84 -5.50
CA GLN A 132 11.53 -6.97 -4.07
C GLN A 132 10.05 -6.72 -3.74
N PHE A 133 9.44 -5.71 -4.36
CA PHE A 133 8.02 -5.43 -4.20
C PHE A 133 7.16 -6.62 -4.62
N ILE A 134 7.43 -7.21 -5.79
CA ILE A 134 6.66 -8.36 -6.29
C ILE A 134 6.74 -9.51 -5.30
N ASN A 135 7.95 -9.86 -4.85
CA ASN A 135 8.15 -10.95 -3.89
C ASN A 135 7.41 -10.71 -2.56
N LEU A 136 7.54 -9.51 -1.99
CA LEU A 136 6.87 -9.13 -0.73
C LEU A 136 5.34 -9.17 -0.87
N TYR A 137 4.83 -8.67 -2.00
CA TYR A 137 3.40 -8.63 -2.25
C TYR A 137 2.82 -10.04 -2.44
N GLU A 138 3.49 -10.92 -3.18
CA GLU A 138 3.06 -12.32 -3.36
C GLU A 138 3.07 -13.10 -2.04
N GLU A 139 4.08 -12.91 -1.20
CA GLU A 139 4.16 -13.53 0.12
C GLU A 139 2.98 -13.09 1.00
N ARG A 140 2.68 -11.78 1.03
CA ARG A 140 1.57 -11.22 1.82
C ARG A 140 0.22 -11.62 1.29
N LEU A 141 0.06 -11.69 -0.03
CA LEU A 141 -1.16 -12.17 -0.66
C LEU A 141 -1.40 -13.63 -0.29
N THR A 142 -0.37 -14.47 -0.31
CA THR A 142 -0.44 -15.86 0.12
C THR A 142 -0.84 -15.97 1.59
N ARG A 143 -0.23 -15.16 2.48
CA ARG A 143 -0.57 -15.15 3.91
C ARG A 143 -2.00 -14.69 4.18
N ALA A 144 -2.46 -13.65 3.48
CA ALA A 144 -3.82 -13.13 3.60
C ALA A 144 -4.86 -14.17 3.14
N ASN A 145 -4.59 -14.85 2.01
CA ASN A 145 -5.43 -15.93 1.50
C ASN A 145 -5.53 -17.11 2.48
N LEU A 146 -4.42 -17.48 3.14
CA LEU A 146 -4.43 -18.52 4.18
C LEU A 146 -5.24 -18.14 5.41
N GLN A 147 -5.32 -16.84 5.73
CA GLN A 147 -6.08 -16.32 6.88
C GLN A 147 -7.53 -15.97 6.54
N GLY A 148 -7.93 -16.07 5.26
CA GLY A 148 -9.25 -15.66 4.78
C GLY A 148 -9.48 -14.14 4.86
N VAL A 149 -8.41 -13.34 4.92
CA VAL A 149 -8.47 -11.88 5.04
C VAL A 149 -8.44 -11.26 3.65
N ARG A 150 -9.41 -10.42 3.34
CA ARG A 150 -9.47 -9.66 2.07
C ARG A 150 -8.58 -8.42 2.14
N GLN A 151 -8.05 -7.99 0.99
CA GLN A 151 -7.32 -6.73 0.91
C GLN A 151 -8.26 -5.54 1.10
N GLU A 152 -7.88 -4.63 2.00
CA GLU A 152 -8.57 -3.36 2.21
C GLU A 152 -7.95 -2.25 1.36
N ILE A 153 -8.80 -1.33 0.88
CA ILE A 153 -8.34 -0.11 0.19
C ILE A 153 -7.63 0.77 1.20
N HIS A 154 -6.42 1.22 0.88
CA HIS A 154 -5.69 2.19 1.68
C HIS A 154 -6.48 3.50 1.68
N THR A 155 -6.91 3.91 2.86
CA THR A 155 -7.38 5.27 3.11
C THR A 155 -6.23 6.04 3.76
N PRO A 156 -5.79 7.16 3.16
CA PRO A 156 -4.80 8.00 3.81
C PRO A 156 -5.33 8.42 5.19
N PRO A 157 -4.48 8.48 6.23
CA PRO A 157 -4.90 8.94 7.54
C PRO A 157 -5.54 10.32 7.37
N VAL A 158 -6.79 10.48 7.83
CA VAL A 158 -7.39 11.81 7.93
C VAL A 158 -6.43 12.62 8.78
N ALA A 159 -5.86 13.68 8.20
CA ALA A 159 -5.01 14.58 8.96
C ALA A 159 -5.83 15.07 10.15
N ILE A 160 -5.51 14.56 11.35
CA ILE A 160 -5.98 15.19 12.57
C ILE A 160 -5.41 16.60 12.45
N PRO A 161 -6.24 17.66 12.41
CA PRO A 161 -5.70 19.01 12.46
C PRO A 161 -4.96 19.08 13.79
N VAL A 162 -3.64 18.92 13.74
CA VAL A 162 -2.78 19.29 14.85
C VAL A 162 -3.09 20.77 14.98
N LYS A 163 -3.84 21.14 16.03
CA LYS A 163 -3.96 22.53 16.42
C LYS A 163 -2.53 22.95 16.67
N THR A 164 -1.91 23.56 15.67
CA THR A 164 -0.65 24.25 15.83
C THR A 164 -1.00 25.35 16.82
N PHE A 165 -0.71 25.10 18.10
CA PHE A 165 -0.59 26.17 19.05
C PHE A 165 0.59 27.00 18.53
N HIS A 166 0.27 27.99 17.69
CA HIS A 166 1.11 29.17 17.59
C HIS A 166 1.14 29.71 19.01
N MET A 167 2.15 29.32 19.78
CA MET A 167 2.58 30.17 20.87
C MET A 167 2.99 31.46 20.18
N PRO A 168 2.26 32.57 20.33
CA PRO A 168 2.81 33.83 19.87
C PRO A 168 4.11 34.00 20.64
N TYR A 169 5.24 33.93 19.94
CA TYR A 169 6.50 34.38 20.49
C TYR A 169 6.29 35.86 20.80
N LYS A 170 5.97 36.16 22.06
CA LYS A 170 6.06 37.50 22.59
C LYS A 170 7.55 37.76 22.67
N ALA A 171 8.08 38.38 21.63
CA ALA A 171 9.37 39.05 21.77
C ALA A 171 9.21 40.00 22.96
N ASP A 172 9.97 39.77 24.04
CA ASP A 172 10.08 40.69 25.17
C ASP A 172 10.85 41.97 24.77
N ASN A 173 10.62 42.47 23.56
CA ASN A 173 11.10 43.75 23.07
C ASN A 173 10.06 44.83 23.36
N LYS A 174 9.46 44.81 24.56
CA LYS A 174 8.86 46.01 25.12
C LYS A 174 10.01 46.87 25.63
N ASN A 175 10.36 47.89 24.84
CA ASN A 175 11.30 48.99 25.12
C ASN A 175 12.70 48.88 24.49
N LEU A 176 12.82 48.57 23.20
CA LEU A 176 13.91 49.17 22.42
C LEU A 176 13.37 50.41 21.71
N ASP A 177 13.70 51.58 22.27
CA ASP A 177 13.48 52.89 21.67
C ASP A 177 13.88 52.88 20.19
N GLN A 178 13.05 53.45 19.32
CA GLN A 178 13.25 53.42 17.86
C GLN A 178 14.61 54.02 17.46
N GLU A 179 15.11 54.95 18.27
CA GLU A 179 16.45 55.54 18.18
C GLU A 179 17.56 54.50 18.45
N LYS A 180 17.44 53.72 19.52
CA LYS A 180 18.41 52.65 19.87
C LYS A 180 18.51 51.59 18.78
N LEU A 181 17.39 51.27 18.12
CA LEU A 181 17.37 50.34 17.00
C LEU A 181 18.12 50.89 15.78
N ALA A 182 17.97 52.18 15.49
CA ALA A 182 18.69 52.83 14.39
C ALA A 182 20.20 52.89 14.66
N THR A 183 20.60 53.23 15.89
CA THR A 183 22.00 53.23 16.31
C THR A 183 22.62 51.83 16.21
N MET A 184 21.91 50.80 16.68
CA MET A 184 22.39 49.41 16.60
C MET A 184 22.60 48.94 15.15
N LYS A 185 21.69 49.32 14.23
CA LYS A 185 21.85 48.99 12.80
C LYS A 185 23.05 49.69 12.18
N SER A 186 23.28 50.97 12.52
CA SER A 186 24.44 51.73 12.03
C SER A 186 25.76 51.13 12.54
N LEU A 187 25.83 50.77 13.83
CA LEU A 187 27.01 50.14 14.41
C LEU A 187 27.29 48.77 13.79
N ALA A 188 26.24 47.96 13.58
CA ALA A 188 26.36 46.65 12.94
C ALA A 188 26.87 46.77 11.49
N GLN A 189 26.43 47.79 10.74
CA GLN A 189 26.96 48.06 9.40
C GLN A 189 28.43 48.47 9.43
N GLN A 190 28.87 49.22 10.44
CA GLN A 190 30.28 49.57 10.62
C GLN A 190 31.14 48.34 10.96
N TYR A 191 30.62 47.41 11.77
CA TYR A 191 31.33 46.15 12.06
C TYR A 191 31.36 45.20 10.87
N GLN A 192 30.29 45.18 10.08
CA GLN A 192 30.26 44.43 8.83
C GLN A 192 31.26 44.99 7.81
N SER A 193 31.39 46.32 7.70
CA SER A 193 32.38 46.93 6.80
C SER A 193 33.83 46.73 7.26
N LYS A 194 34.04 46.43 8.54
CA LYS A 194 35.32 45.97 9.11
C LYS A 194 35.57 44.46 8.94
N GLY A 195 34.69 43.75 8.23
CA GLY A 195 34.86 42.35 7.87
C GLY A 195 34.19 41.33 8.80
N MET A 196 33.35 41.76 9.75
CA MET A 196 32.58 40.83 10.59
C MET A 196 31.35 40.28 9.84
N SER A 197 30.98 39.03 10.11
CA SER A 197 29.75 38.46 9.56
C SER A 197 28.52 39.19 10.11
N VAL A 198 27.42 39.22 9.37
CA VAL A 198 26.20 39.96 9.74
C VAL A 198 25.73 39.60 11.16
N VAL A 199 25.75 38.32 11.53
CA VAL A 199 25.31 37.85 12.85
C VAL A 199 26.27 38.31 13.95
N ALA A 200 27.58 38.22 13.72
CA ALA A 200 28.59 38.66 14.69
C ALA A 200 28.56 40.19 14.87
N ALA A 201 28.40 40.93 13.78
CA ALA A 201 28.31 42.38 13.77
C ALA A 201 27.08 42.90 14.54
N PHE A 202 25.92 42.25 14.37
CA PHE A 202 24.71 42.58 15.12
C PHE A 202 24.81 42.21 16.61
N ASN A 203 25.44 41.07 16.92
CA ASN A 203 25.65 40.69 18.32
C ASN A 203 26.60 41.65 19.03
N GLN A 204 27.70 42.03 18.38
CA GLN A 204 28.65 43.01 18.92
C GLN A 204 28.01 44.38 19.09
N ALA A 205 27.24 44.84 18.10
CA ALA A 205 26.49 46.09 18.20
C ALA A 205 25.47 46.08 19.36
N SER A 206 24.85 44.95 19.65
CA SER A 206 23.93 44.81 20.78
C SER A 206 24.66 44.81 22.13
N ILE A 207 25.81 44.13 22.22
CA ILE A 207 26.66 44.13 23.42
C ILE A 207 27.15 45.55 23.71
N ASP A 208 27.62 46.28 22.70
CA ASP A 208 28.14 47.63 22.91
C ASP A 208 27.05 48.64 23.29
N LEU A 209 25.81 48.43 22.83
CA LEU A 209 24.69 49.35 23.06
C LEU A 209 23.85 49.02 24.31
N THR A 210 23.76 47.73 24.67
CA THR A 210 22.87 47.26 25.76
C THR A 210 23.57 46.45 26.84
N GLY A 211 24.86 46.12 26.65
CA GLY A 211 25.62 45.25 27.53
C GLY A 211 25.20 43.77 27.49
N LYS A 212 24.29 43.39 26.59
CA LYS A 212 23.71 42.04 26.50
C LYS A 212 23.90 41.45 25.10
N SER A 213 24.22 40.16 25.06
CA SER A 213 24.29 39.37 23.82
C SER A 213 22.89 38.98 23.37
N MET A 214 22.57 39.17 22.09
CA MET A 214 21.31 38.72 21.49
C MET A 214 21.33 37.22 21.14
N MET A 215 22.51 36.60 21.17
CA MET A 215 22.70 35.16 20.91
C MET A 215 22.73 34.31 22.19
N GLY A 216 22.38 34.91 23.34
CA GLY A 216 22.26 34.21 24.62
C GLY A 216 20.92 33.46 24.73
N GLY A 217 20.85 32.26 24.15
CA GLY A 217 19.89 31.26 24.62
C GLY A 217 20.25 30.91 26.06
N GLY A 218 19.33 31.18 26.99
CA GLY A 218 19.52 30.92 28.42
C GLY A 218 19.92 29.47 28.69
N ALA A 219 20.86 29.31 29.63
CA ALA A 219 20.98 28.11 30.43
C ALA A 219 19.85 28.07 31.46
#